data_AF-A0A7R7XWI7-F1
#
_entry.id   AF-A0A7R7XWI7-F1
#
_cell.length_a   1.000
_cell.length_b   1.000
_cell.length_c   1.000
_cell.angle_alpha   90.00
_cell.angle_beta   90.00
_cell.angle_gamma   90.00
#
_symmetry.space_group_name_H-M   'P 1'
#
loop_
_entity.id
_entity.type
_entity.pdbx_description
1 polymer ?
#
loop_
_entity_poly.entity_id
_entity_poly.type
_entity_poly.pdbx_seq_one_letter_code
_entity_poly.pdbx_strand_id
1 'polypeptide(L)'
;MTLNPTKPKRIAITGQQRAALRAQHHLKPYLSNIALRDWFNTTDNRAIDASIVSRSLSGKYAYLDDNTSNFHLQKTKHRAEHWPEPENKASDKEKGQELEIQPQVSVVDALEALFVVRLYFEQSYTSDLPALQMLQRLESSLERKRFDSRH
;
A
#
# COMPACT_ATOMS: atom_id res chain seq x y z
N MET A 1 26.96 -39.59 -8.20
CA MET A 1 26.00 -38.75 -7.45
C MET A 1 25.84 -37.43 -8.20
N THR A 2 24.79 -37.27 -9.01
CA THR A 2 24.53 -36.05 -9.79
C THR A 2 23.54 -35.18 -9.04
N LEU A 3 24.00 -34.06 -8.48
CA LEU A 3 23.16 -33.04 -7.86
C LEU A 3 22.32 -32.38 -8.96
N ASN A 4 21.00 -32.58 -8.93
CA ASN A 4 20.08 -31.91 -9.83
C ASN A 4 20.13 -30.39 -9.56
N PRO A 5 20.37 -29.54 -10.58
CA PRO A 5 20.31 -28.10 -10.39
C PRO A 5 18.87 -27.70 -10.06
N THR A 6 18.63 -27.26 -8.83
CA THR A 6 17.33 -26.74 -8.42
C THR A 6 17.01 -25.51 -9.26
N LYS A 7 15.87 -25.54 -9.97
CA LYS A 7 15.43 -24.44 -10.83
C LYS A 7 15.40 -23.13 -10.03
N PRO A 8 15.93 -22.02 -10.55
CA PRO A 8 15.95 -20.75 -9.83
C PRO A 8 14.51 -20.33 -9.49
N LYS A 9 14.27 -20.10 -8.20
CA LYS A 9 12.95 -19.70 -7.70
C LYS A 9 12.65 -18.29 -8.20
N ARG A 10 11.51 -18.12 -8.87
CA ARG A 10 11.06 -16.81 -9.37
C ARG A 10 10.83 -15.87 -8.19
N ILE A 11 11.58 -14.77 -8.14
CA ILE A 11 11.43 -13.75 -7.10
C ILE A 11 10.21 -12.89 -7.45
N ALA A 12 9.26 -12.79 -6.51
CA ALA A 12 8.14 -11.89 -6.62
C ALA A 12 8.59 -10.46 -6.30
N ILE A 13 8.34 -9.52 -7.21
CA ILE A 13 8.53 -8.08 -6.98
C ILE A 13 7.22 -7.44 -6.51
N THR A 14 7.34 -6.48 -5.60
CA THR A 14 6.19 -5.77 -5.01
C THR A 14 5.58 -4.75 -5.99
N GLY A 15 4.38 -4.25 -5.70
CA GLY A 15 3.75 -3.18 -6.50
C GLY A 15 4.58 -1.90 -6.51
N GLN A 16 5.15 -1.53 -5.36
CA GLN A 16 6.03 -0.37 -5.22
C GLN A 16 7.30 -0.50 -6.08
N GLN A 17 7.92 -1.69 -6.09
CA GLN A 17 9.11 -1.95 -6.93
C GLN A 17 8.79 -1.86 -8.43
N ARG A 18 7.59 -2.29 -8.84
CA ARG A 18 7.12 -2.10 -10.22
C ARG A 18 6.94 -0.63 -10.55
N ALA A 19 6.35 0.15 -9.65
CA ALA A 19 6.19 1.58 -9.83
C ALA A 19 7.54 2.28 -9.99
N ALA A 20 8.55 1.92 -9.18
CA ALA A 20 9.90 2.45 -9.31
C ALA A 20 10.54 2.14 -10.67
N LEU A 21 10.41 0.91 -11.17
CA LEU A 21 10.88 0.53 -12.52
C LEU A 21 10.20 1.35 -13.63
N ARG A 22 8.89 1.56 -13.52
CA ARG A 22 8.13 2.35 -14.50
C ARG A 22 8.51 3.82 -14.44
N ALA A 23 8.62 4.39 -13.25
CA ALA A 23 9.08 5.77 -13.06
C ALA A 23 10.47 5.97 -13.68
N GLN A 24 11.40 5.05 -13.47
CA GLN A 24 12.73 5.12 -14.08
C GLN A 24 12.69 5.05 -15.61
N HIS A 25 11.84 4.18 -16.18
CA HIS A 25 11.65 4.10 -17.62
C HIS A 25 11.00 5.37 -18.19
N HIS A 26 10.08 6.01 -17.46
CA HIS A 26 9.51 7.31 -17.86
C HIS A 26 10.55 8.43 -17.85
N LEU A 27 11.44 8.46 -16.86
CA LEU A 27 12.54 9.42 -16.80
C LEU A 27 13.59 9.18 -17.90
N LYS A 28 13.81 7.91 -18.28
CA LYS A 28 14.83 7.51 -19.24
C LYS A 28 14.29 6.44 -20.21
N PRO A 29 13.43 6.82 -21.16
CA PRO A 29 12.77 5.87 -22.08
C PRO A 29 13.73 5.24 -23.09
N TYR A 30 14.94 5.79 -23.22
CA TYR A 30 16.00 5.25 -24.06
C TYR A 30 16.77 4.10 -23.41
N LEU A 31 16.57 3.83 -22.11
CA LEU A 31 17.23 2.72 -21.44
C LEU A 31 16.63 1.39 -21.88
N SER A 32 17.51 0.45 -22.23
CA SER A 32 17.09 -0.91 -22.54
C SER A 32 16.59 -1.63 -21.28
N ASN A 33 15.80 -2.69 -21.47
CA ASN A 33 15.35 -3.55 -20.37
C ASN A 33 16.52 -4.17 -19.59
N ILE A 34 17.69 -4.36 -20.23
CA ILE A 34 18.91 -4.86 -19.58
C ILE A 34 19.48 -3.79 -18.65
N ALA A 35 19.58 -2.55 -19.12
CA ALA A 35 20.06 -1.44 -18.30
C ALA A 35 19.13 -1.15 -17.11
N LEU A 36 17.81 -1.26 -17.30
CA LEU A 36 16.84 -1.12 -16.21
C LEU A 36 16.94 -2.25 -15.19
N ARG A 37 17.20 -3.48 -15.64
CA ARG A 37 17.49 -4.62 -14.76
C ARG A 37 18.74 -4.34 -13.92
N ASP A 38 19.82 -3.90 -14.56
CA ASP A 38 21.08 -3.67 -13.86
C ASP A 38 20.95 -2.51 -12.86
N TRP A 39 20.24 -1.44 -13.24
CA TRP A 39 19.86 -0.36 -12.31
C TRP A 39 19.01 -0.87 -11.12
N PHE A 40 18.05 -1.75 -11.37
CA PHE A 40 17.22 -2.33 -10.31
C PHE A 40 18.05 -3.21 -9.37
N ASN A 41 18.96 -4.01 -9.91
CA ASN A 41 19.86 -4.84 -9.12
C ASN A 41 20.74 -3.97 -8.20
N THR A 42 21.21 -2.82 -8.68
CA THR A 42 21.99 -1.87 -7.86
C THR A 42 21.15 -1.12 -6.81
N THR A 43 19.87 -0.89 -7.09
CA THR A 43 19.00 -0.07 -6.21
C THR A 43 18.36 -0.92 -5.10
N ASP A 44 17.81 -2.08 -5.44
CA ASP A 44 17.04 -2.94 -4.54
C ASP A 44 17.85 -4.15 -4.00
N ASN A 45 19.13 -4.29 -4.39
CA ASN A 45 19.97 -5.47 -4.09
C ASN A 45 19.31 -6.81 -4.45
N ARG A 46 18.43 -6.80 -5.47
CA ARG A 46 17.67 -7.98 -5.91
C ARG A 46 17.89 -8.24 -7.38
N ALA A 47 18.38 -9.44 -7.70
CA ALA A 47 18.53 -9.91 -9.07
C ALA A 47 17.16 -10.22 -9.68
N ILE A 48 16.70 -9.41 -10.64
CA ILE A 48 15.47 -9.68 -11.39
C ILE A 48 15.77 -10.17 -12.80
N ASP A 49 14.85 -10.97 -13.34
CA ASP A 49 14.93 -11.44 -14.72
C ASP A 49 14.42 -10.36 -15.69
N ALA A 50 14.97 -10.30 -16.90
CA ALA A 50 14.54 -9.33 -17.92
C ALA A 50 13.05 -9.47 -18.29
N SER A 51 12.48 -10.68 -18.20
CA SER A 51 11.04 -10.90 -18.39
C SER A 51 10.17 -10.18 -17.35
N ILE A 52 10.68 -10.00 -16.14
CA ILE A 52 9.99 -9.27 -15.07
C ILE A 52 9.97 -7.78 -15.40
N VAL A 53 11.07 -7.22 -15.93
CA VAL A 53 11.15 -5.83 -16.37
C VAL A 53 10.11 -5.58 -17.47
N SER A 54 10.14 -6.36 -18.55
CA SER A 54 9.17 -6.23 -19.65
C SER A 54 7.72 -6.36 -19.18
N ARG A 55 7.43 -7.32 -18.28
CA ARG A 55 6.10 -7.49 -17.72
C ARG A 55 5.68 -6.31 -16.84
N SER A 56 6.62 -5.64 -16.18
CA SER A 56 6.33 -4.47 -15.32
C SER A 56 6.11 -3.20 -16.14
N LEU A 57 6.76 -3.08 -17.30
CA LEU A 57 6.55 -2.00 -18.26
C LEU A 57 5.28 -2.18 -19.10
N SER A 58 4.70 -3.37 -19.14
CA SER A 58 3.43 -3.65 -19.82
C SER A 58 2.28 -2.76 -19.34
N GLY A 59 1.33 -2.46 -20.24
CA GLY A 59 0.11 -1.69 -19.94
C GLY A 59 -0.73 -2.24 -18.78
N LYS A 60 -0.56 -3.52 -18.41
CA LYS A 60 -1.16 -4.11 -17.19
C LYS A 60 -0.87 -3.28 -15.93
N TYR A 61 0.27 -2.62 -15.86
CA TYR A 61 0.71 -1.83 -14.71
C TYR A 61 0.70 -0.33 -14.97
N ALA A 62 0.07 0.15 -16.04
CA ALA A 62 -0.03 1.58 -16.34
C ALA A 62 -0.70 2.38 -15.22
N TYR A 63 -1.63 1.75 -14.47
CA TYR A 63 -2.27 2.35 -13.31
C TYR A 63 -1.31 2.74 -12.17
N LEU A 64 -0.06 2.23 -12.17
CA LEU A 64 0.95 2.60 -11.20
C LEU A 64 1.62 3.95 -11.51
N ASP A 65 1.45 4.48 -12.73
CA ASP A 65 2.01 5.77 -13.15
C ASP A 65 1.11 6.94 -12.71
N ASP A 66 -0.18 6.67 -12.51
CA ASP A 66 -1.14 7.64 -12.01
C ASP A 66 -0.92 7.79 -10.49
N ASN A 67 -0.21 8.86 -10.10
CA ASN A 67 0.07 9.23 -8.71
C ASN A 67 -1.19 9.34 -7.81
N THR A 68 -2.38 9.35 -8.39
CA THR A 68 -3.68 9.31 -7.71
C THR A 68 -4.03 7.94 -7.08
N SER A 69 -3.35 6.86 -7.48
CA SER A 69 -3.69 5.48 -7.07
C SER A 69 -3.03 5.02 -5.77
N ASN A 70 -2.23 5.86 -5.09
CA ASN A 70 -1.56 5.51 -3.83
C ASN A 70 -2.53 5.20 -2.67
N PHE A 71 -3.84 5.45 -2.83
CA PHE A 71 -4.85 5.16 -1.80
C PHE A 71 -5.56 3.80 -1.94
N HIS A 72 -5.32 2.96 -2.96
CA HIS A 72 -6.22 1.82 -3.24
C HIS A 72 -5.67 0.39 -3.12
N LEU A 73 -4.46 0.16 -2.61
CA LEU A 73 -3.94 -1.22 -2.47
C LEU A 73 -3.32 -1.52 -1.11
N GLN A 74 -4.02 -1.12 -0.04
CA GLN A 74 -4.00 -1.84 1.25
C GLN A 74 -5.31 -2.61 1.46
N LYS A 75 -5.95 -3.09 0.37
CA LYS A 75 -6.93 -4.17 0.50
C LYS A 75 -6.16 -5.46 0.73
N THR A 76 -5.77 -5.64 1.99
CA THR A 76 -5.32 -6.92 2.54
C THR A 76 -6.27 -7.98 2.02
N LYS A 77 -5.76 -8.83 1.12
CA LYS A 77 -6.38 -10.12 0.89
C LYS A 77 -6.14 -10.89 2.17
N HIS A 78 -7.01 -10.70 3.16
CA HIS A 78 -7.30 -11.76 4.11
C HIS A 78 -7.66 -12.96 3.24
N ARG A 79 -6.67 -13.81 3.01
CA ARG A 79 -6.92 -15.21 2.70
C ARG A 79 -7.81 -15.64 3.85
N ALA A 80 -9.10 -15.83 3.58
CA ALA A 80 -9.96 -16.53 4.51
C ALA A 80 -9.25 -17.86 4.74
N GLU A 81 -8.57 -17.97 5.89
CA GLU A 81 -8.10 -19.25 6.35
C GLU A 81 -9.36 -20.09 6.48
N HIS A 82 -9.42 -21.14 5.68
CA HIS A 82 -10.42 -22.18 5.74
C HIS A 82 -10.19 -22.88 7.08
N TRP A 83 -10.68 -22.28 8.16
CA TRP A 83 -10.70 -22.90 9.47
C TRP A 83 -11.78 -23.98 9.42
N PRO A 84 -11.48 -25.24 9.78
CA PRO A 84 -12.45 -26.31 9.66
C PRO A 84 -13.63 -26.01 10.58
N GLU A 85 -14.83 -26.08 10.00
CA GLU A 85 -16.10 -25.90 10.68
C GLU A 85 -16.19 -26.82 11.92
N PRO A 86 -16.43 -26.28 13.12
CA PRO A 86 -17.17 -27.02 14.12
C PRO A 86 -18.65 -26.72 13.88
N GLU A 87 -19.36 -27.76 13.43
CA GLU A 87 -20.80 -27.84 13.45
C GLU A 87 -21.33 -27.33 14.81
N ASN A 88 -22.00 -26.19 14.82
CA ASN A 88 -22.88 -25.87 15.92
C ASN A 88 -24.15 -25.20 15.42
N LYS A 89 -25.23 -25.89 15.76
CA LYS A 89 -26.60 -25.68 15.35
C LYS A 89 -27.17 -24.38 15.92
N ALA A 90 -28.12 -23.85 15.16
CA ALA A 90 -29.25 -23.03 15.60
C ALA A 90 -28.92 -21.65 16.19
N SER A 91 -29.31 -20.59 15.48
CA SER A 91 -30.66 -20.04 15.70
C SER A 91 -30.93 -18.90 14.72
N ASP A 92 -32.12 -18.95 14.12
CA ASP A 92 -32.78 -17.83 13.46
C ASP A 92 -32.76 -16.57 14.34
N LYS A 93 -32.38 -15.42 13.75
CA LYS A 93 -33.17 -14.18 13.76
C LYS A 93 -32.43 -13.05 13.02
N GLU A 94 -33.00 -12.70 11.88
CA GLU A 94 -33.45 -11.37 11.50
C GLU A 94 -32.53 -10.12 11.63
N LYS A 95 -32.57 -9.38 10.51
CA LYS A 95 -32.54 -7.92 10.30
C LYS A 95 -31.18 -7.26 10.10
N GLY A 96 -31.11 -6.61 8.94
CA GLY A 96 -29.99 -5.80 8.51
C GLY A 96 -29.69 -4.68 9.49
N GLN A 97 -28.40 -4.55 9.80
CA GLN A 97 -27.80 -3.30 10.18
C GLN A 97 -26.66 -3.06 9.20
N GLU A 98 -26.82 -2.01 8.42
CA GLU A 98 -25.74 -1.22 7.84
C GLU A 98 -24.65 -1.11 8.92
N LEU A 99 -23.56 -1.86 8.77
CA LEU A 99 -22.45 -1.83 9.70
C LEU A 99 -21.78 -0.47 9.53
N GLU A 100 -22.24 0.51 10.31
CA GLU A 100 -21.51 1.71 10.64
C GLU A 100 -20.23 1.22 11.35
N ILE A 101 -19.18 0.98 10.57
CA ILE A 101 -17.86 0.60 11.07
C ILE A 101 -17.36 1.80 11.86
N GLN A 102 -17.69 1.84 13.15
CA GLN A 102 -17.06 2.75 14.07
C GLN A 102 -15.57 2.44 14.03
N PRO A 103 -14.71 3.39 13.65
CA PRO A 103 -13.28 3.17 13.69
C PRO A 103 -12.91 2.85 15.15
N GLN A 104 -12.40 1.65 15.42
CA GLN A 104 -11.95 1.22 16.75
C GLN A 104 -10.67 1.94 17.23
N VAL A 105 -10.28 3.02 16.55
CA VAL A 105 -9.08 3.78 16.85
C VAL A 105 -9.44 4.80 17.93
N SER A 106 -8.72 4.75 19.05
CA SER A 106 -8.86 5.73 20.12
C SER A 106 -8.64 7.14 19.56
N VAL A 107 -9.36 8.13 20.10
CA VAL A 107 -9.19 9.53 19.71
C VAL A 107 -7.73 9.99 19.90
N VAL A 108 -7.03 9.43 20.89
CA VAL A 108 -5.60 9.68 21.13
C VAL A 108 -4.75 9.14 19.99
N ASP A 109 -4.92 7.88 19.60
CA ASP A 109 -4.18 7.25 18.51
C ASP A 109 -4.44 7.96 17.18
N ALA A 110 -5.66 8.44 16.95
CA ALA A 110 -6.02 9.20 15.76
C ALA A 110 -5.31 10.57 15.70
N LEU A 111 -5.15 11.25 16.84
CA LEU A 111 -4.40 12.51 16.95
C LEU A 111 -2.90 12.27 16.75
N GLU A 112 -2.35 11.21 17.34
CA GLU A 112 -0.94 10.84 17.14
C GLU A 112 -0.65 10.52 15.67
N ALA A 113 -1.52 9.75 15.02
CA ALA A 113 -1.40 9.45 13.60
C ALA A 113 -1.47 10.71 12.72
N LEU A 114 -2.40 11.63 13.01
CA LEU A 114 -2.50 12.92 12.31
C LEU A 114 -1.24 13.77 12.45
N PHE A 115 -0.66 13.80 13.65
CA PHE A 115 0.57 14.53 13.91
C PHE A 115 1.74 14.00 13.07
N VAL A 116 1.92 12.67 13.01
CA VAL A 116 2.96 12.03 12.20
C VAL A 116 2.78 12.34 10.71
N VAL A 117 1.54 12.26 10.21
CA VAL A 117 1.24 12.57 8.80
C VAL A 117 1.52 14.04 8.51
N ARG A 118 1.10 14.96 9.37
CA ARG A 118 1.37 16.39 9.22
C ARG A 118 2.87 16.69 9.17
N LEU A 119 3.65 16.10 10.08
CA LEU A 119 5.11 16.25 10.13
C LEU A 119 5.76 15.79 8.81
N TYR A 120 5.29 14.66 8.27
CA TYR A 120 5.77 14.16 6.98
C TYR A 120 5.49 15.13 5.84
N PHE A 121 4.27 15.69 5.77
CA PHE A 121 3.92 16.67 4.74
C PHE A 121 4.72 17.97 4.89
N GLU A 122 4.95 18.43 6.12
CA GLU A 122 5.74 19.63 6.41
C GLU A 122 7.23 19.47 6.05
N GLN A 123 7.78 18.26 6.22
CA GLN A 123 9.16 17.94 5.83
C GLN A 123 9.33 17.60 4.35
N SER A 124 8.25 17.26 3.65
CA SER A 124 8.30 16.94 2.23
C SER A 124 8.49 18.21 1.38
N TYR A 125 9.36 18.12 0.36
CA TYR A 125 9.58 19.21 -0.62
C TYR A 125 8.34 19.57 -1.45
N THR A 126 7.32 18.70 -1.41
CA THR A 126 5.99 18.93 -1.97
C THR A 126 5.09 19.51 -0.88
N SER A 127 5.17 20.82 -0.67
CA SER A 127 4.30 21.55 0.27
C SER A 127 2.86 21.59 -0.26
N ASP A 128 2.14 20.47 -0.14
CA ASP A 128 0.74 20.36 -0.50
C ASP A 128 -0.11 21.06 0.57
N LEU A 129 -0.21 22.39 0.41
CA LEU A 129 -0.98 23.29 1.28
C LEU A 129 -2.42 22.82 1.51
N PRO A 130 -3.18 22.36 0.49
CA PRO A 130 -4.49 21.75 0.67
C PRO A 130 -4.51 20.57 1.66
N ALA A 131 -3.52 19.68 1.57
CA ALA A 131 -3.43 18.51 2.45
C ALA A 131 -3.19 18.94 3.91
N LEU A 132 -2.28 19.90 4.14
CA LEU A 132 -2.01 20.43 5.48
C LEU A 132 -3.26 21.10 6.10
N GLN A 133 -4.01 21.88 5.32
CA GLN A 133 -5.26 22.50 5.79
C GLN A 133 -6.33 21.47 6.13
N MET A 134 -6.42 20.38 5.36
CA MET A 134 -7.35 19.28 5.65
C MET A 134 -6.98 18.56 6.95
N LEU A 135 -5.68 18.29 7.17
CA LEU A 135 -5.20 17.65 8.40
C LEU A 135 -5.49 18.51 9.65
N GLN A 136 -5.28 19.83 9.56
CA GLN A 136 -5.62 20.77 10.65
C GLN A 136 -7.12 20.76 10.99
N ARG A 137 -8.00 20.68 9.98
CA ARG A 137 -9.46 20.59 10.23
C ARG A 137 -9.85 19.29 10.94
N LEU A 138 -9.22 18.17 10.56
CA LEU A 138 -9.44 16.87 11.20
C LEU A 138 -8.94 16.86 12.65
N GLU A 139 -7.78 17.45 12.91
CA GLU A 139 -7.21 17.64 14.25
C GLU A 139 -8.20 18.39 15.16
N SER A 140 -8.70 19.56 14.73
CA SER A 140 -9.70 20.32 15.48
C SER A 140 -11.02 19.56 15.71
N SER A 141 -11.43 18.70 14.77
CA SER A 141 -12.64 17.88 14.93
C SER A 141 -12.44 16.77 15.97
N LEU A 142 -11.27 16.15 16.01
CA LEU A 142 -10.94 15.11 16.99
C LEU A 142 -10.70 15.68 18.38
N GLU A 143 -10.10 16.87 18.51
CA GLU A 143 -9.96 17.54 19.80
C GLU A 143 -11.30 17.84 20.46
N ARG A 144 -12.29 18.27 19.67
CA ARG A 144 -13.67 18.45 20.15
C ARG A 144 -14.25 17.14 20.66
N LYS A 145 -14.14 16.07 19.87
CA LYS A 145 -14.60 14.72 20.28
C LYS A 145 -13.88 14.21 21.54
N ARG A 146 -12.59 14.52 21.69
CA ARG A 146 -11.81 14.17 22.89
C ARG A 146 -12.33 14.90 24.13
N PHE A 147 -12.70 16.16 23.97
CA PHE A 147 -13.29 16.97 25.04
C PHE A 147 -14.68 16.44 25.42
N ASP A 148 -15.52 16.15 24.42
CA ASP A 148 -16.87 15.62 24.63
C ASP A 148 -16.88 14.23 25.27
N SER A 149 -15.85 13.40 25.02
CA SER A 149 -15.72 12.06 25.62
C SER A 149 -15.23 12.07 27.07
N ARG A 150 -14.85 13.23 27.61
CA ARG A 150 -14.33 13.40 28.98
C ARG A 150 -15.35 14.00 29.96
N HIS A 151 -16.51 14.44 29.47
CA HIS A 151 -17.63 14.97 30.24
C HIS A 151 -18.77 13.95 30.34
#